data_AF-A0A0C2G888-F1
#
_entry.id   AF-A0A0C2G888-F1
#
_cell.length_a   1.000
_cell.length_b   1.000
_cell.length_c   1.000
_cell.angle_alpha   90.00
_cell.angle_beta   90.00
_cell.angle_gamma   90.00
#
_symmetry.space_group_name_H-M   'P 1'
#
loop_
_entity.id
_entity.type
_entity.pdbx_description
1 polymer ?
#
loop_
_entity_poly.entity_id
_entity_poly.type
_entity_poly.pdbx_seq_one_letter_code
_entity_poly.pdbx_strand_id
1 'polypeptide(L)'
;MESHRRQRTYKDTSTVDNTPSVVITLGVGWDVLAEQKLKKLLPNGTLFFGADPMYEENAALYSTVGQFFPLAIGNETKLSKAFVMPKQLKGRYEFQTMVHLDVITFLTKLTQTPFIDQFLMDNEGNLSVWLDIN
;
A
#
# COMPACT_ATOMS: atom_id res chain seq x y z
N MET A 1 50.92 -4.48 -24.20
CA MET A 1 50.21 -3.73 -23.14
C MET A 1 49.00 -4.57 -22.75
N GLU A 2 49.13 -5.35 -21.69
CA GLU A 2 48.13 -6.35 -21.25
C GLU A 2 46.98 -5.63 -20.54
N SER A 3 45.83 -5.50 -21.19
CA SER A 3 44.64 -4.89 -20.57
C SER A 3 44.01 -5.88 -19.60
N HIS A 4 44.33 -5.72 -18.31
CA HIS A 4 43.69 -6.46 -17.23
C HIS A 4 42.24 -6.00 -17.07
N ARG A 5 41.32 -6.65 -17.78
CA ARG A 5 39.88 -6.54 -17.55
C ARG A 5 39.57 -7.15 -16.19
N ARG A 6 39.51 -6.33 -15.14
CA ARG A 6 38.92 -6.71 -13.84
C ARG A 6 37.47 -7.13 -14.11
N GLN A 7 37.21 -8.43 -14.14
CA GLN A 7 35.87 -8.96 -14.06
C GLN A 7 35.32 -8.57 -12.68
N ARG A 8 34.33 -7.68 -12.65
CA ARG A 8 33.49 -7.54 -11.46
C ARG A 8 32.72 -8.84 -11.32
N THR A 9 33.11 -9.66 -10.36
CA THR A 9 32.33 -10.81 -9.93
C THR A 9 31.02 -10.27 -9.38
N TYR A 10 29.93 -10.47 -10.13
CA TYR A 10 28.59 -10.32 -9.59
C TYR A 10 28.45 -11.42 -8.55
N LYS A 11 28.39 -11.06 -7.27
CA LYS A 11 28.01 -12.01 -6.23
C LYS A 11 26.59 -12.43 -6.56
N ASP A 12 26.43 -13.68 -6.97
CA ASP A 12 25.13 -14.32 -7.08
C ASP A 12 24.54 -14.37 -5.66
N THR A 13 23.71 -13.39 -5.32
CA THR A 13 22.94 -13.37 -4.07
C THR A 13 21.68 -14.19 -4.28
N SER A 14 21.84 -15.47 -4.58
CA SER A 14 20.76 -16.44 -4.69
C SER A 14 20.40 -17.06 -3.32
N THR A 15 20.76 -16.40 -2.22
CA THR A 15 20.13 -16.66 -0.93
C THR A 15 18.81 -15.91 -0.91
N VAL A 16 17.70 -16.64 -1.05
CA VAL A 16 16.36 -16.09 -0.77
C VAL A 16 16.41 -15.53 0.65
N ASP A 17 16.35 -14.21 0.77
CA ASP A 17 16.25 -13.55 2.06
C ASP A 17 14.89 -13.93 2.65
N ASN A 18 14.92 -14.76 3.69
CA ASN A 18 13.71 -15.24 4.37
C ASN A 18 13.27 -14.28 5.48
N THR A 19 13.84 -13.08 5.54
CA THR A 19 13.43 -12.05 6.50
C THR A 19 12.01 -11.57 6.15
N PRO A 20 11.05 -11.63 7.08
CA PRO A 20 9.71 -11.11 6.87
C PRO A 20 9.71 -9.62 6.50
N SER A 21 8.84 -9.23 5.57
CA SER A 21 8.71 -7.84 5.12
C SER A 21 7.51 -7.13 5.74
N VAL A 22 7.46 -5.81 5.59
CA VAL A 22 6.27 -4.98 5.85
C VAL A 22 5.80 -4.39 4.52
N VAL A 23 4.56 -4.74 4.16
CA VAL A 23 3.88 -4.28 2.94
C VAL A 23 2.70 -3.39 3.32
N ILE A 24 2.69 -2.19 2.75
CA ILE A 24 1.61 -1.22 2.89
C ILE A 24 0.90 -1.07 1.54
N THR A 25 -0.43 -1.11 1.53
CA THR A 25 -1.28 -0.73 0.39
C THR A 25 -2.16 0.45 0.78
N LEU A 26 -2.05 1.56 0.04
CA LEU A 26 -3.00 2.68 0.10
C LEU A 26 -3.92 2.63 -1.12
N GLY A 27 -5.22 2.80 -0.89
CA GLY A 27 -6.23 2.70 -1.94
C GLY A 27 -6.51 1.25 -2.31
N VAL A 28 -7.00 0.44 -1.39
CA VAL A 28 -7.42 -0.93 -1.72
C VAL A 28 -8.61 -0.87 -2.67
N GLY A 29 -8.38 -1.21 -3.93
CA GLY A 29 -9.40 -1.27 -4.97
C GLY A 29 -10.31 -2.51 -4.87
N TRP A 30 -10.95 -2.84 -5.99
CA TRP A 30 -11.91 -3.95 -6.07
C TRP A 30 -11.29 -5.34 -6.17
N ASP A 31 -9.97 -5.42 -6.34
CA ASP A 31 -9.19 -6.66 -6.30
C ASP A 31 -7.92 -6.49 -5.44
N VAL A 32 -7.36 -7.61 -5.00
CA VAL A 32 -6.13 -7.66 -4.17
C VAL A 32 -5.11 -8.63 -4.79
N LEU A 33 -5.11 -8.75 -6.11
CA LEU A 33 -4.30 -9.77 -6.81
C LEU A 33 -2.81 -9.52 -6.64
N ALA A 34 -2.39 -8.26 -6.59
CA ALA A 34 -1.00 -7.87 -6.35
C ALA A 34 -0.54 -8.34 -4.97
N GLU A 35 -1.32 -8.04 -3.94
CA GLU A 35 -1.03 -8.40 -2.56
C GLU A 35 -1.08 -9.91 -2.34
N GLN A 36 -2.04 -10.61 -2.94
CA GLN A 36 -2.09 -12.08 -2.90
C GLN A 36 -0.87 -12.71 -3.56
N LYS A 37 -0.38 -12.13 -4.66
CA LYS A 37 0.84 -12.60 -5.32
C LYS A 37 2.06 -12.34 -4.45
N LEU A 38 2.17 -11.16 -3.83
CA LEU A 38 3.24 -10.84 -2.89
C LEU A 38 3.23 -11.75 -1.68
N LYS A 39 2.06 -12.02 -1.08
CA LYS A 39 1.91 -12.93 0.06
C LYS A 39 2.37 -14.36 -0.23
N LYS A 40 2.32 -14.80 -1.50
CA LYS A 40 2.84 -16.12 -1.93
C LYS A 40 4.35 -16.11 -2.18
N LEU A 41 4.93 -14.96 -2.50
CA LEU A 41 6.35 -14.81 -2.82
C LEU A 41 7.19 -14.42 -1.61
N LEU A 42 6.62 -13.65 -0.69
CA LEU A 42 7.31 -13.14 0.49
C LEU A 42 7.32 -14.16 1.63
N PRO A 43 8.33 -14.12 2.51
CA PRO A 43 8.46 -15.07 3.61
C PRO A 43 7.26 -15.05 4.57
N ASN A 44 7.01 -16.19 5.21
CA ASN A 44 6.02 -16.29 6.29
C ASN A 44 6.34 -15.28 7.40
N GLY A 45 5.31 -14.65 7.95
CA GLY A 45 5.45 -13.57 8.94
C GLY A 45 5.49 -12.17 8.34
N THR A 46 5.52 -12.05 7.01
CA THR A 46 5.36 -10.76 6.33
C THR A 46 4.03 -10.12 6.73
N LEU A 47 4.08 -8.84 7.13
CA LEU A 47 2.93 -8.06 7.53
C LEU A 47 2.35 -7.30 6.33
N PHE A 48 1.03 -7.32 6.21
CA PHE A 48 0.31 -6.60 5.17
C PHE A 48 -0.70 -5.66 5.82
N PHE A 49 -0.63 -4.38 5.50
CA PHE A 49 -1.56 -3.35 5.99
C PHE A 49 -2.18 -2.61 4.81
N GLY A 50 -3.50 -2.60 4.73
CA GLY A 50 -4.26 -1.95 3.66
C GLY A 50 -5.12 -0.83 4.21
N ALA A 51 -5.21 0.29 3.50
CA ALA A 51 -6.12 1.37 3.85
C ALA A 51 -6.97 1.79 2.66
N ASP A 52 -8.29 1.84 2.87
CA ASP A 52 -9.25 2.33 1.89
C ASP A 52 -10.53 2.81 2.61
N PRO A 53 -11.18 3.88 2.17
CA PRO A 53 -12.42 4.35 2.81
C PRO A 53 -13.62 3.43 2.62
N MET A 54 -13.63 2.52 1.64
CA MET A 54 -14.75 1.62 1.39
C MET A 54 -14.71 0.40 2.31
N TYR A 55 -15.56 0.40 3.33
CA TYR A 55 -15.51 -0.61 4.39
C TYR A 55 -15.99 -2.00 3.96
N GLU A 56 -17.23 -2.15 3.49
CA GLU A 56 -17.86 -3.49 3.52
C GLU A 56 -17.20 -4.52 2.60
N GLU A 57 -16.95 -4.17 1.33
CA GLU A 57 -16.43 -5.16 0.38
C GLU A 57 -14.90 -5.20 0.33
N ASN A 58 -14.24 -4.04 0.39
CA ASN A 58 -12.77 -3.98 0.30
C ASN A 58 -12.12 -4.49 1.60
N ALA A 59 -12.75 -4.29 2.77
CA ALA A 59 -12.26 -4.90 4.01
C ALA A 59 -12.34 -6.42 3.96
N ALA A 60 -13.47 -6.99 3.51
CA ALA A 60 -13.64 -8.43 3.41
C ALA A 60 -12.61 -9.04 2.46
N LEU A 61 -12.35 -8.38 1.33
CA LEU A 61 -11.37 -8.80 0.35
C LEU A 61 -9.94 -8.73 0.90
N TYR A 62 -9.54 -7.59 1.47
CA TYR A 62 -8.18 -7.37 1.97
C TYR A 62 -7.87 -8.19 3.22
N SER A 63 -8.87 -8.53 4.04
CA SER A 63 -8.69 -9.37 5.24
C SER A 63 -8.15 -10.78 4.92
N THR A 64 -8.25 -11.22 3.66
CA THR A 64 -7.61 -12.47 3.19
C THR A 64 -6.08 -12.36 3.08
N VAL A 65 -5.58 -11.13 2.95
CA VAL A 65 -4.17 -10.78 2.81
C VAL A 65 -3.58 -10.32 4.14
N GLY A 66 -4.21 -9.34 4.80
CA GLY A 66 -3.66 -8.70 5.98
C GLY A 66 -4.66 -7.86 6.75
N GLN A 67 -4.16 -6.91 7.52
CA GLN A 67 -4.99 -6.01 8.32
C GLN A 67 -5.49 -4.85 7.45
N PHE A 68 -6.79 -4.59 7.51
CA PHE A 68 -7.44 -3.51 6.76
C PHE A 68 -7.85 -2.36 7.69
N PHE A 69 -7.70 -1.13 7.20
CA PHE A 69 -8.10 0.09 7.88
C PHE A 69 -9.11 0.86 7.01
N PRO A 70 -10.35 1.08 7.48
CA PRO A 70 -11.39 1.78 6.73
C PRO A 70 -11.20 3.30 6.76
N LEU A 71 -10.07 3.78 6.26
CA LEU A 71 -9.64 5.17 6.34
C LEU A 71 -9.11 5.63 4.99
N ALA A 72 -9.55 6.83 4.56
CA ALA A 72 -8.81 7.54 3.55
C ALA A 72 -7.50 8.03 4.16
N ILE A 73 -6.38 7.75 3.49
CA ILE A 73 -5.09 8.33 3.86
C ILE A 73 -4.93 9.64 3.11
N GLY A 74 -4.14 10.59 3.62
CA GLY A 74 -3.93 11.88 2.97
C GLY A 74 -2.70 12.59 3.51
N ASN A 75 -2.48 13.82 3.04
CA ASN A 75 -1.40 14.67 3.56
C ASN A 75 -1.68 15.17 4.99
N GLU A 76 -2.96 15.28 5.36
CA GLU A 76 -3.42 15.90 6.60
C GLU A 76 -4.60 15.12 7.18
N THR A 77 -4.68 15.13 8.51
CA THR A 77 -5.85 14.61 9.22
C THR A 77 -6.98 15.65 9.15
N LYS A 78 -7.99 15.41 8.31
CA LYS A 78 -9.12 16.33 8.12
C LYS A 78 -10.38 15.65 7.61
N LEU A 79 -11.53 16.27 7.87
CA LEU A 79 -12.77 15.93 7.19
C LEU A 79 -12.78 16.61 5.80
N SER A 80 -12.67 15.83 4.73
CA SER A 80 -12.67 16.38 3.37
C SER A 80 -13.29 15.42 2.35
N LYS A 81 -13.51 15.90 1.13
CA LYS A 81 -14.11 15.08 0.06
C LYS A 81 -13.04 14.20 -0.58
N ALA A 82 -13.25 12.90 -0.61
CA ALA A 82 -12.51 11.97 -1.46
C ALA A 82 -13.34 11.62 -2.70
N PHE A 83 -12.66 11.33 -3.80
CA PHE A 83 -13.27 10.79 -5.01
C PHE A 83 -13.18 9.26 -4.91
N VAL A 84 -14.33 8.60 -4.79
CA VAL A 84 -14.41 7.16 -4.54
C VAL A 84 -15.34 6.51 -5.55
N MET A 85 -15.16 5.22 -5.79
CA MET A 85 -16.01 4.43 -6.69
C MET A 85 -16.80 3.35 -5.92
N PRO A 86 -17.95 3.71 -5.32
CA PRO A 86 -18.83 2.75 -4.67
C PRO A 86 -19.29 1.68 -5.66
N LYS A 87 -19.29 0.41 -5.25
CA LYS A 87 -19.72 -0.71 -6.12
C LYS A 87 -21.15 -0.54 -6.62
N GLN A 88 -22.01 0.08 -5.82
CA GLN A 88 -23.40 0.39 -6.17
C GLN A 88 -23.52 1.26 -7.43
N LEU A 89 -22.49 2.06 -7.72
CA LEU A 89 -22.45 2.97 -8.86
C LEU A 89 -21.80 2.38 -10.12
N LYS A 90 -21.41 1.08 -10.10
CA LYS A 90 -20.96 0.30 -11.26
C LYS A 90 -19.92 1.02 -12.12
N GLY A 91 -18.86 1.52 -11.49
CA GLY A 91 -17.75 2.17 -12.21
C GLY A 91 -17.84 3.70 -12.27
N ARG A 92 -18.84 4.31 -11.60
CA ARG A 92 -18.92 5.76 -11.48
C ARG A 92 -18.36 6.22 -10.14
N TYR A 93 -17.59 7.27 -10.23
CA TYR A 93 -17.01 7.94 -9.07
C TYR A 93 -17.94 9.02 -8.56
N GLU A 94 -17.92 9.23 -7.25
CA GLU A 94 -18.57 10.35 -6.60
C GLU A 94 -17.69 10.94 -5.48
N PHE A 95 -17.96 12.20 -5.15
CA PHE A 95 -17.32 12.82 -4.00
C PHE A 95 -18.05 12.46 -2.73
N GLN A 96 -17.37 11.80 -1.81
CA GLN A 96 -17.87 11.53 -0.46
C GLN A 96 -17.04 12.24 0.59
N THR A 97 -17.71 12.87 1.55
CA THR A 97 -17.05 13.49 2.70
C THR A 97 -16.64 12.41 3.69
N MET A 98 -15.35 12.31 3.98
CA MET A 98 -14.80 11.30 4.89
C MET A 98 -13.58 11.83 5.65
N VAL A 99 -13.26 11.16 6.75
CA VAL A 99 -12.06 11.45 7.53
C VAL A 99 -10.85 10.96 6.75
N HIS A 100 -9.96 11.89 6.42
CA HIS A 100 -8.62 11.59 5.97
C HIS A 100 -7.72 11.53 7.20
N LEU A 101 -6.86 10.53 7.26
CA LEU A 101 -5.79 10.42 8.26
C LEU A 101 -4.46 10.74 7.59
N ASP A 102 -3.63 11.54 8.25
CA ASP A 102 -2.30 11.85 7.72
C ASP A 102 -1.45 10.57 7.58
N VAL A 103 -0.73 10.49 6.47
CA VAL A 103 0.07 9.30 6.12
C VAL A 103 1.11 8.96 7.18
N ILE A 104 1.69 9.96 7.85
CA ILE A 104 2.69 9.71 8.89
C ILE A 104 2.06 9.05 10.11
N THR A 105 0.90 9.50 10.56
CA THR A 105 0.15 8.89 11.65
C THR A 105 -0.28 7.48 11.30
N PHE A 106 -0.75 7.24 10.07
CA PHE A 106 -1.08 5.90 9.61
C PHE A 106 0.14 4.97 9.70
N LEU A 107 1.26 5.36 9.08
CA LEU A 107 2.47 4.55 9.04
C LEU A 107 3.09 4.34 10.44
N THR A 108 3.11 5.36 11.30
CA THR A 108 3.83 5.25 12.59
C THR A 108 2.96 4.75 13.74
N LYS A 109 1.67 5.11 13.80
CA LYS A 109 0.81 4.82 14.95
C LYS A 109 -0.15 3.66 14.72
N LEU A 110 -0.60 3.46 13.48
CA LEU A 110 -1.55 2.38 13.17
C LEU A 110 -0.88 1.09 12.79
N THR A 111 0.13 1.13 11.91
CA THR A 111 0.88 -0.10 11.55
C THR A 111 1.87 -0.49 12.63
N GLN A 112 2.38 0.49 13.39
CA GLN A 112 3.37 0.32 14.47
C GLN A 112 4.65 -0.40 14.02
N THR A 113 4.98 -0.30 12.73
CA THR A 113 6.17 -0.93 12.18
C THR A 113 7.35 0.04 12.07
N PRO A 114 8.58 -0.37 12.40
CA PRO A 114 9.75 0.50 12.32
C PRO A 114 10.28 0.72 10.88
N PHE A 115 9.88 -0.11 9.92
CA PHE A 115 10.29 -0.04 8.52
C PHE A 115 9.16 -0.45 7.58
N ILE A 116 9.26 -0.03 6.33
CA ILE A 116 8.36 -0.40 5.23
C ILE A 116 9.26 -0.88 4.10
N ASP A 117 9.11 -2.14 3.70
CA ASP A 117 9.91 -2.72 2.60
C ASP A 117 9.22 -2.50 1.25
N GLN A 118 7.88 -2.50 1.25
CA GLN A 118 7.10 -2.30 0.05
C GLN A 118 5.89 -1.40 0.32
N PHE A 119 5.72 -0.41 -0.55
CA PHE A 119 4.62 0.53 -0.50
C PHE A 119 3.90 0.51 -1.85
N LEU A 120 2.67 0.01 -1.83
CA LEU A 120 1.74 0.00 -2.96
C LEU A 120 0.76 1.16 -2.78
N MET A 121 0.52 1.88 -3.87
CA MET A 121 -0.44 2.98 -3.88
C MET A 121 -1.24 2.90 -5.14
N ASP A 122 -2.53 2.62 -4.99
CA ASP A 122 -3.50 2.78 -6.05
C ASP A 122 -4.22 4.11 -5.87
N ASN A 123 -4.37 4.84 -6.96
CA ASN A 123 -4.84 6.21 -6.96
C ASN A 123 -6.21 6.27 -7.66
N GLU A 124 -7.26 6.47 -6.87
CA GLU A 124 -8.63 6.67 -7.34
C GLU A 124 -9.03 8.16 -7.43
N GLY A 125 -8.07 9.10 -7.57
CA GLY A 125 -8.33 10.54 -7.58
C GLY A 125 -7.33 11.40 -8.37
N ASN A 126 -7.54 12.72 -8.32
CA ASN A 126 -6.65 13.68 -8.98
C ASN A 126 -5.33 13.76 -8.19
N LEU A 127 -4.18 13.58 -8.87
CA LEU A 127 -2.84 13.49 -8.26
C LEU A 127 -2.48 14.70 -7.36
N SER A 128 -3.15 15.84 -7.56
CA SER A 128 -2.88 17.10 -6.86
C SER A 128 -3.18 17.07 -5.35
N VAL A 129 -4.10 16.21 -4.89
CA VAL A 129 -4.45 16.15 -3.44
C VAL A 129 -3.38 15.42 -2.62
N TRP A 130 -2.46 14.72 -3.30
CA TRP A 130 -1.46 13.84 -2.68
C TRP A 130 -0.04 14.41 -2.69
N LEU A 131 0.24 15.42 -3.53
CA LEU A 131 1.57 16.00 -3.71
C LEU A 131 1.85 17.23 -2.83
N ASP A 132 0.90 17.65 -2.00
CA ASP A 132 1.11 18.71 -1.00
C ASP A 132 1.86 18.18 0.24
N ILE A 133 2.94 17.43 -0.01
CA ILE A 133 3.94 17.05 0.99
C ILE A 133 5.07 18.09 0.90
N ASN A 134 4.92 19.20 1.63
CA ASN A 134 5.99 20.19 1.81
C ASN A 134 6.87 19.85 3.01
#